data_AF-A0A8C8E7C5-F1
#
_entry.id   AF-A0A8C8E7C5-F1
#
_cell.length_a   1.000
_cell.length_b   1.000
_cell.length_c   1.000
_cell.angle_alpha   90.00
_cell.angle_beta   90.00
_cell.angle_gamma   90.00
#
_symmetry.space_group_name_H-M   'P 1'
#
loop_
_entity.id
_entity.type
_entity.pdbx_description
1 polymer ?
#
loop_
_entity_poly.entity_id
_entity_poly.type
_entity_poly.pdbx_seq_one_letter_code
_entity_poly.pdbx_strand_id
1 'polypeptide(L)'
;MELWLLPSPGKKITTLSFQFSFNLGKGVDYRGTEAKTQKGVPCQNWVDNAPHKPNYTPEKYPNAGLEKNYCRNPDNDEKGPWCYTTDPATRFDYCNIPEFASAKVNKT
;
A
#
# COMPACT_ATOMS: atom_id res chain seq x y z
N MET A 1 12.92 -59.61 -31.85
CA MET A 1 12.23 -59.15 -30.62
C MET A 1 12.59 -57.69 -30.43
N GLU A 2 11.89 -56.81 -31.12
CA GLU A 2 11.98 -55.36 -30.92
C GLU A 2 11.00 -54.98 -29.80
N LEU A 3 11.54 -54.42 -28.71
CA LEU A 3 10.76 -53.75 -27.67
C LEU A 3 10.90 -52.24 -27.88
N TRP A 4 9.87 -51.65 -28.49
CA TRP A 4 9.64 -50.20 -28.50
C TRP A 4 9.23 -49.77 -27.09
N LEU A 5 10.13 -49.10 -26.36
CA LEU A 5 9.77 -48.39 -25.12
C LEU A 5 9.15 -47.03 -25.50
N LEU A 6 7.85 -46.90 -25.27
CA LEU A 6 7.08 -45.68 -25.47
C LEU A 6 7.60 -44.53 -24.56
N PRO A 7 7.59 -43.27 -25.02
CA PRO A 7 7.84 -42.13 -24.15
C PRO A 7 6.67 -41.95 -23.16
N SER A 8 7.01 -41.83 -21.86
CA SER A 8 6.03 -41.59 -20.79
C SER A 8 5.37 -40.20 -20.93
N PRO A 9 4.02 -40.12 -20.93
CA PRO A 9 3.31 -38.86 -20.78
C PRO A 9 3.20 -38.52 -19.30
N GLY A 10 3.62 -37.31 -18.89
CA GLY A 10 3.25 -36.79 -17.57
C GLY A 10 4.35 -36.18 -16.71
N LYS A 11 5.41 -35.58 -17.28
CA LYS A 11 6.16 -34.56 -16.53
C LYS A 11 5.27 -33.32 -16.41
N LYS A 12 4.43 -33.31 -15.38
CA LYS A 12 3.77 -32.08 -14.92
C LYS A 12 4.91 -31.11 -14.61
N ILE A 13 4.99 -30.04 -15.37
CA ILE A 13 5.84 -28.90 -15.06
C ILE A 13 5.44 -28.53 -13.64
N THR A 14 6.34 -28.75 -12.68
CA THR A 14 6.19 -28.26 -11.33
C THR A 14 6.16 -26.76 -11.47
N THR A 15 4.95 -26.19 -11.58
CA THR A 15 4.73 -24.76 -11.47
C THR A 15 5.47 -24.37 -10.22
N LEU A 16 6.52 -23.56 -10.36
CA LEU A 16 7.16 -22.94 -9.21
C LEU A 16 6.01 -22.33 -8.42
N SER A 17 5.70 -22.94 -7.28
CA SER A 17 4.88 -22.31 -6.26
C SER A 17 5.74 -21.17 -5.73
N PHE A 18 5.84 -20.10 -6.54
CA PHE A 18 5.99 -18.78 -6.02
C PHE A 18 4.75 -18.59 -5.18
N GLN A 19 4.87 -18.93 -3.90
CA GLN A 19 4.10 -18.31 -2.86
C GLN A 19 4.45 -16.83 -3.00
N PHE A 20 3.80 -16.13 -3.94
CA PHE A 20 3.83 -14.68 -4.02
C PHE A 20 3.02 -14.27 -2.80
N SER A 21 3.68 -14.28 -1.64
CA SER A 21 3.27 -13.49 -0.51
C SER A 21 3.30 -12.07 -1.05
N PHE A 22 2.18 -11.63 -1.62
CA PHE A 22 1.88 -10.22 -1.77
C PHE A 22 1.85 -9.73 -0.32
N ASN A 23 3.01 -9.40 0.21
CA ASN A 23 3.08 -8.42 1.27
C ASN A 23 2.51 -7.18 0.59
N LEU A 24 1.20 -7.01 0.72
CA LEU A 24 0.56 -5.72 0.61
C LEU A 24 1.26 -4.91 1.70
N GLY A 25 2.41 -4.34 1.34
CA GLY A 25 3.26 -3.66 2.30
C GLY A 25 2.40 -2.64 3.01
N LYS A 26 2.70 -2.39 4.28
CA LYS A 26 1.98 -1.39 5.07
C LYS A 26 2.08 0.02 4.48
N GLY A 27 2.68 0.21 3.29
CA GLY A 27 2.84 1.51 2.64
C GLY A 27 3.78 2.45 3.41
N VAL A 28 4.67 1.90 4.23
CA VAL A 28 5.69 2.67 4.98
C VAL A 28 6.64 3.38 4.01
N ASP A 29 6.99 2.70 2.92
CA ASP A 29 7.83 3.23 1.84
C ASP A 29 7.04 3.94 0.75
N TYR A 30 5.72 4.10 0.91
CA TYR A 30 4.91 4.82 -0.08
C TYR A 30 5.35 6.29 -0.15
N ARG A 31 5.71 6.74 -1.35
CA ARG A 31 6.15 8.13 -1.62
C ARG A 31 5.36 8.79 -2.76
N GLY A 32 4.20 8.25 -3.11
CA GLY A 32 3.30 8.87 -4.07
C GLY A 32 2.66 10.17 -3.54
N THR A 33 1.82 10.78 -4.38
CA THR A 33 1.24 12.12 -4.14
C THR A 33 -0.26 12.10 -3.87
N GLU A 34 -0.84 10.94 -3.50
CA GLU A 34 -2.24 10.89 -3.09
C GLU A 34 -2.45 11.78 -1.86
N ALA A 35 -3.47 12.63 -1.90
CA ALA A 35 -3.71 13.69 -0.93
C ALA A 35 -5.19 13.76 -0.50
N LYS A 36 -5.92 12.66 -0.72
CA LYS A 36 -7.30 12.47 -0.30
C LYS A 36 -7.46 11.11 0.37
N THR A 37 -8.38 11.07 1.33
CA THR A 37 -8.75 9.83 2.01
C THR A 37 -9.58 8.92 1.10
N GLN A 38 -9.83 7.69 1.51
CA GLN A 38 -10.73 6.75 0.81
C GLN A 38 -12.13 7.33 0.57
N LYS A 39 -12.58 8.23 1.45
CA LYS A 39 -13.86 8.93 1.34
C LYS A 39 -13.79 10.22 0.53
N GLY A 40 -12.63 10.54 -0.05
CA GLY A 40 -12.40 11.74 -0.84
C GLY A 40 -12.17 13.02 -0.02
N VAL A 41 -12.02 12.93 1.31
CA VAL A 41 -11.76 14.09 2.17
C VAL A 41 -10.31 14.58 1.91
N PRO A 42 -10.08 15.87 1.68
CA PRO A 42 -8.72 16.39 1.50
C PRO A 42 -7.88 16.22 2.76
N CYS A 43 -6.62 15.82 2.57
CA CYS A 43 -5.64 15.72 3.64
C CYS A 43 -5.16 17.10 4.10
N GLN A 44 -4.94 17.24 5.40
CA GLN A 44 -4.23 18.35 6.03
C GLN A 44 -2.71 18.19 5.80
N ASN A 45 -2.00 19.31 5.69
CA ASN A 45 -0.54 19.29 5.61
C ASN A 45 0.07 18.79 6.93
N TRP A 46 1.12 17.97 6.84
CA TRP A 46 1.79 17.37 8.00
C TRP A 46 2.41 18.40 8.95
N VAL A 47 2.72 19.60 8.46
CA VAL A 47 3.27 20.71 9.28
C VAL A 47 2.19 21.65 9.82
N ASP A 48 0.96 21.59 9.30
CA ASP A 48 -0.10 22.47 9.75
C ASP A 48 -0.64 21.99 11.10
N ASN A 49 -0.93 22.94 11.99
CA ASN A 49 -1.47 22.66 13.33
C ASN A 49 -3.00 22.77 13.43
N ALA A 50 -3.68 22.95 12.30
CA ALA A 50 -5.13 23.09 12.22
C ALA A 50 -5.69 22.44 10.94
N PRO A 51 -6.91 21.86 10.98
CA PRO A 51 -7.80 21.73 12.14
C PRO A 51 -7.29 20.78 13.23
N HIS A 52 -6.37 19.87 12.91
CA HIS A 52 -5.83 18.90 13.85
C HIS A 52 -4.38 19.21 14.17
N LYS A 53 -4.03 19.27 15.46
CA LYS A 53 -2.62 19.29 15.88
C LYS A 53 -1.98 17.91 15.64
N PRO A 54 -0.97 17.76 14.75
CA PRO A 54 -0.39 16.46 14.43
C PRO A 54 0.46 15.88 15.55
N ASN A 55 0.38 14.56 15.75
CA ASN A 55 1.31 13.78 16.59
C ASN A 55 2.54 13.30 15.81
N TYR A 56 2.45 13.31 14.48
CA TYR A 56 3.47 12.89 13.53
C TYR A 56 3.81 14.10 12.66
N THR A 57 5.03 14.61 12.81
CA THR A 57 5.53 15.77 12.08
C THR A 57 6.87 15.43 11.42
N PRO A 58 7.29 16.15 10.37
CA PRO A 58 8.57 15.92 9.71
C PRO A 58 9.77 16.01 10.67
N GLU A 59 9.69 16.85 11.70
CA GLU A 59 10.76 17.02 12.69
C GLU A 59 10.90 15.80 13.59
N LYS A 60 9.77 15.18 13.98
CA LYS A 60 9.77 14.00 14.85
C LYS A 60 9.99 12.69 14.08
N TYR A 61 9.59 12.66 12.81
CA TYR A 61 9.68 11.47 11.94
C TYR A 61 10.35 11.83 10.59
N PRO A 62 11.66 12.21 10.59
CA PRO A 62 12.34 12.73 9.40
C PRO A 62 12.42 11.70 8.25
N ASN A 63 12.41 10.40 8.57
CA ASN A 63 12.52 9.34 7.57
C ASN A 63 11.16 8.89 6.99
N ALA A 64 10.04 9.39 7.54
CA ALA A 64 8.70 8.98 7.11
C ALA A 64 8.21 9.71 5.84
N GLY A 65 8.98 10.68 5.33
CA GLY A 65 8.64 11.40 4.10
C GLY A 65 7.33 12.18 4.20
N LEU A 66 7.07 12.80 5.36
CA LEU A 66 5.86 13.57 5.70
C LEU A 66 5.81 14.91 4.93
N GLU A 67 5.81 14.85 3.61
CA GLU A 67 5.83 16.00 2.72
C GLU A 67 4.41 16.46 2.37
N LYS A 68 4.19 17.78 2.44
CA LYS A 68 2.90 18.42 2.14
C LYS A 68 1.75 17.73 2.89
N ASN A 69 0.68 17.36 2.19
CA ASN A 69 -0.46 16.64 2.72
C ASN A 69 -0.60 15.24 2.12
N TYR A 70 0.51 14.63 1.68
CA TYR A 70 0.45 13.33 1.03
C TYR A 70 0.25 12.21 2.04
N CYS A 71 -0.51 11.18 1.67
CA CYS A 71 -0.75 10.01 2.52
C CYS A 71 0.55 9.29 2.88
N ARG A 72 0.76 8.96 4.15
CA ARG A 72 1.97 8.28 4.66
C ARG A 72 1.60 7.31 5.78
N ASN A 73 2.52 6.41 6.13
CA ASN A 73 2.38 5.51 7.26
C ASN A 73 3.59 5.60 8.21
N PRO A 74 3.68 6.67 9.01
CA PRO A 74 4.81 6.88 9.91
C PRO A 74 4.83 5.94 11.13
N ASP A 75 3.71 5.27 11.42
CA ASP A 75 3.49 4.42 12.59
C ASP A 75 3.45 2.93 12.27
N ASN A 76 3.66 2.55 11.01
CA ASN A 76 3.59 1.15 10.54
C ASN A 76 2.22 0.50 10.81
N ASP A 77 1.13 1.26 10.67
CA ASP A 77 -0.24 0.76 10.76
C ASP A 77 -0.51 -0.31 9.68
N GLU A 78 -1.14 -1.41 10.06
CA GLU A 78 -1.46 -2.52 9.15
C GLU A 78 -2.48 -2.15 8.07
N LYS A 79 -3.31 -1.13 8.31
CA LYS A 79 -4.30 -0.62 7.35
C LYS A 79 -3.70 0.26 6.26
N GLY A 80 -2.43 0.63 6.39
CA GLY A 80 -1.67 1.33 5.35
C GLY A 80 -1.61 2.85 5.50
N PRO A 81 -1.26 3.56 4.43
CA PRO A 81 -1.09 5.01 4.44
C PRO A 81 -2.37 5.75 4.82
N TRP A 82 -2.21 6.79 5.64
CA TRP A 82 -3.28 7.66 6.12
C TRP A 82 -2.80 9.11 6.11
N CYS A 83 -3.71 10.02 6.40
CA CYS A 83 -3.40 11.43 6.61
C CYS A 83 -4.34 12.04 7.66
N TYR A 84 -3.90 13.12 8.30
CA TYR A 84 -4.84 14.00 8.99
C TYR A 84 -5.80 14.60 7.96
N THR A 85 -7.07 14.76 8.31
CA THR A 85 -8.05 15.30 7.35
C THR A 85 -8.29 16.79 7.55
N THR A 86 -8.82 17.46 6.54
CA THR A 86 -9.28 18.86 6.66
C THR A 86 -10.65 18.99 7.33
N ASP A 87 -11.34 17.87 7.62
CA ASP A 87 -12.60 17.84 8.35
C ASP A 87 -12.34 17.88 9.87
N PRO A 88 -12.82 18.89 10.61
CA PRO A 88 -12.67 18.98 12.07
C PRO A 88 -13.30 17.81 12.84
N ALA A 89 -14.31 17.13 12.27
CA ALA A 89 -14.96 15.98 12.91
C ALA A 89 -14.16 14.68 12.73
N THR A 90 -13.29 14.61 11.72
CA THR A 90 -12.54 13.41 11.36
C THR A 90 -11.05 13.68 11.48
N ARG A 91 -10.43 13.30 12.61
CA ARG A 91 -9.02 13.60 12.87
C ARG A 91 -8.08 13.05 11.79
N PHE A 92 -8.26 11.81 11.40
CA PHE A 92 -7.50 11.15 10.35
C PHE A 92 -8.38 10.11 9.65
N ASP A 93 -8.02 9.74 8.43
CA ASP A 93 -8.64 8.63 7.71
C ASP A 93 -7.61 8.01 6.76
N TYR A 94 -7.85 6.77 6.34
CA TYR A 94 -6.94 6.04 5.46
C TYR A 94 -7.09 6.50 4.02
N CYS A 95 -6.04 6.30 3.22
CA CYS A 95 -6.04 6.61 1.80
C CYS A 95 -6.25 5.36 0.95
N ASN A 96 -6.81 5.53 -0.24
CA ASN A 96 -6.93 4.44 -1.21
C ASN A 96 -5.70 4.41 -2.10
N ILE A 97 -4.67 3.66 -1.73
CA ILE A 97 -3.43 3.58 -2.51
C ILE A 97 -3.47 2.32 -3.41
N PRO A 98 -3.63 2.48 -4.74
CA PRO A 98 -3.88 1.36 -5.65
C PRO A 98 -2.69 0.42 -5.87
N GLU A 99 -1.46 0.79 -5.48
CA GLU A 99 -0.33 -0.16 -5.47
C GLU A 99 -0.53 -1.33 -4.49
N PHE A 100 -1.59 -1.28 -3.68
CA PHE A 100 -2.05 -2.34 -2.78
C PHE A 100 -3.48 -2.81 -3.09
N ALA A 101 -4.12 -2.29 -4.14
CA ALA A 101 -5.44 -2.73 -4.58
C ALA A 101 -5.31 -3.55 -5.87
N SER A 102 -5.12 -4.85 -5.70
CA SER A 102 -5.45 -5.89 -6.69
C SER A 102 -4.95 -5.63 -8.12
N ALA A 103 -3.84 -6.29 -8.49
CA ALA A 103 -3.67 -6.66 -9.89
C ALA A 103 -4.84 -7.58 -10.29
N LYS A 104 -5.94 -7.02 -10.79
CA LYS A 104 -6.90 -7.77 -11.62
C LYS A 104 -6.19 -8.02 -12.94
N VAL A 105 -5.35 -9.05 -12.96
CA VAL A 105 -4.90 -9.65 -14.21
C VAL A 105 -6.14 -10.31 -14.80
N ASN A 106 -6.86 -9.57 -15.64
CA ASN A 106 -7.84 -10.16 -16.55
C ASN A 106 -7.05 -11.01 -17.55
N LYS A 107 -6.96 -12.31 -17.29
CA LYS A 107 -6.41 -13.28 -18.22
C LYS A 107 -7.48 -13.56 -19.28
N THR A 108 -7.26 -13.05 -20.50
CA THR A 108 -7.97 -13.51 -21.70
C THR A 108 -7.29 -14.76 -22.23
#